data_AF-A0A957V0B5-F1
#
_entry.id   AF-A0A957V0B5-F1
#
_cell.length_a   1.000
_cell.length_b   1.000
_cell.length_c   1.000
_cell.angle_alpha   90.00
_cell.angle_beta   90.00
_cell.angle_gamma   90.00
#
_symmetry.space_group_name_H-M   'P 1'
#
loop_
_entity.id
_entity.type
_entity.pdbx_description
1 polymer ?
#
loop_
_entity_poly.entity_id
_entity_poly.type
_entity_poly.pdbx_seq_one_letter_code
_entity_poly.pdbx_strand_id
1 'polypeptide(L)'
;STVQRFFADKPDQCSDDTSATGRTGVTVYYCVVIRNTSAVSPELNLVQLVTHEIFDSASGGRAFVQAPIAGGESLTVTNSFLAANGLPQILGPISYKQAGTFSSQSVVTSTNATFGFKTSGSATTSIVVSVPPEDTATPTNTP
;
A
#
# COMPACT_ATOMS: atom_id res chain seq x y z
N SER A 1 5.91 6.23 14.14
CA SER A 1 5.85 6.42 12.68
C SER A 1 4.40 6.66 12.28
N THR A 2 4.16 7.23 11.09
CA THR A 2 2.85 7.19 10.45
C THR A 2 2.94 6.32 9.20
N VAL A 3 1.82 5.71 8.84
CA VAL A 3 1.71 4.84 7.66
C VAL A 3 0.61 5.42 6.78
N GLN A 4 0.86 5.44 5.47
CA GLN A 4 -0.14 5.72 4.46
C GLN A 4 -0.20 4.55 3.50
N ARG A 5 -1.38 4.37 2.91
CA ARG A 5 -1.66 3.23 2.05
C ARG A 5 -2.48 3.71 0.86
N PHE A 6 -2.06 3.31 -0.35
CA PHE A 6 -2.67 3.76 -1.59
C PHE A 6 -2.99 2.58 -2.52
N PHE A 7 -3.88 2.85 -3.46
CA PHE A 7 -4.11 2.00 -4.63
C PHE A 7 -3.07 2.29 -5.71
N ALA A 8 -2.77 1.27 -6.51
CA ALA A 8 -1.93 1.41 -7.67
C ALA A 8 -2.41 0.49 -8.79
N ASP A 9 -2.41 0.99 -10.02
CA ASP A 9 -2.67 0.17 -11.21
C ASP A 9 -1.46 -0.69 -11.62
N LYS A 10 -0.27 -0.32 -11.12
CA LYS A 10 1.00 -0.99 -11.45
C LYS A 10 1.84 -1.26 -10.21
N PRO A 11 2.66 -2.33 -10.22
CA PRO A 11 3.47 -2.72 -9.08
C PRO A 11 4.62 -1.74 -8.73
N ASP A 12 4.94 -0.78 -9.60
CA ASP A 12 5.99 0.23 -9.44
C ASP A 12 5.49 1.61 -9.01
N GLN A 13 4.18 1.81 -8.99
CA GLN A 13 3.59 3.10 -8.69
C GLN A 13 3.17 3.24 -7.23
N CYS A 14 3.31 4.45 -6.72
CA CYS A 14 2.74 4.85 -5.44
C CYS A 14 2.21 6.28 -5.53
N SER A 15 1.41 6.51 -6.57
CA SER A 15 0.59 7.70 -6.72
C SER A 15 -0.76 7.45 -6.06
N ASP A 16 -1.33 8.49 -5.46
CA ASP A 16 -2.69 8.54 -4.94
C ASP A 16 -3.66 8.32 -6.12
N ASP A 17 -3.90 7.07 -6.51
CA ASP A 17 -4.97 6.79 -7.45
C ASP A 17 -6.28 6.97 -6.69
N THR A 18 -6.73 8.23 -6.69
CA THR A 18 -8.00 8.68 -6.12
C THR A 18 -9.19 8.05 -6.83
N SER A 19 -8.98 7.30 -7.92
CA SER A 19 -9.95 6.31 -8.36
C SER A 19 -9.94 5.13 -7.37
N ALA A 20 -10.54 5.37 -6.21
CA ALA A 20 -11.09 4.33 -5.34
C ALA A 20 -12.22 3.56 -6.06
N THR A 21 -12.21 3.49 -7.40
CA THR A 21 -13.23 2.92 -8.26
C THR A 21 -12.57 2.05 -9.32
N GLY A 22 -12.97 0.78 -9.40
CA GLY A 22 -12.51 -0.18 -10.40
C GLY A 22 -13.69 -0.85 -11.10
N ARG A 23 -13.44 -1.63 -12.16
CA ARG A 23 -14.46 -2.47 -12.81
C ARG A 23 -14.29 -3.92 -12.42
N THR A 24 -15.37 -4.69 -12.42
CA THR A 24 -15.29 -6.15 -12.25
C THR A 24 -14.28 -6.76 -13.23
N GLY A 25 -13.41 -7.64 -12.73
CA GLY A 25 -12.33 -8.25 -13.49
C GLY A 25 -10.98 -7.49 -13.43
N VAL A 26 -10.94 -6.32 -12.79
CA VAL A 26 -9.70 -5.56 -12.60
C VAL A 26 -8.74 -6.27 -11.64
N THR A 27 -7.45 -6.14 -11.93
CA THR A 27 -6.35 -6.52 -11.05
C THR A 27 -5.71 -5.27 -10.49
N VAL A 28 -5.58 -5.21 -9.16
CA VAL A 28 -5.13 -4.02 -8.44
C VAL A 28 -3.87 -4.35 -7.64
N TYR A 29 -2.99 -3.36 -7.58
CA TYR A 29 -1.81 -3.35 -6.72
C TYR A 29 -1.98 -2.30 -5.63
N TYR A 30 -1.07 -2.39 -4.68
CA TYR A 30 -1.07 -1.54 -3.52
C TYR A 30 0.33 -1.01 -3.25
N CYS A 31 0.39 0.12 -2.56
CA CYS A 31 1.64 0.63 -2.02
C CYS A 31 1.47 1.16 -0.60
N VAL A 32 2.58 1.19 0.13
CA VAL A 32 2.64 1.64 1.52
C VAL A 32 3.74 2.69 1.63
N VAL A 33 3.43 3.84 2.23
CA VAL A 33 4.40 4.86 2.57
C VAL A 33 4.56 4.90 4.08
N ILE A 34 5.79 4.68 4.55
CA ILE A 34 6.16 4.70 5.97
C ILE A 34 6.87 6.01 6.23
N ARG A 35 6.34 6.84 7.14
CA ARG A 35 6.99 8.10 7.53
C ARG A 35 7.51 8.02 8.96
N ASN A 36 8.76 8.36 9.18
CA ASN A 36 9.31 8.46 10.53
C ASN A 36 9.01 9.86 11.09
N THR A 37 7.94 9.97 11.88
CA THR A 37 7.50 11.23 12.51
C THR A 37 8.22 11.56 13.82
N SER A 38 9.28 10.84 14.17
CA SER A 38 10.09 11.16 15.34
C SER A 38 10.71 12.56 15.16
N ALA A 39 10.62 13.41 16.20
CA ALA A 39 10.99 14.83 16.09
C ALA A 39 12.45 15.04 15.70
N VAL A 40 12.69 15.95 14.76
CA VAL A 40 14.01 16.46 14.37
C VAL A 40 14.35 17.61 15.32
N SER A 41 14.95 17.31 16.47
CA SER A 41 15.52 18.33 17.35
C SER A 41 17.05 18.25 17.29
N PRO A 42 17.77 19.39 17.27
CA PRO A 42 19.24 19.42 17.28
C PRO A 42 19.89 18.69 18.47
N GLU A 43 19.11 18.44 19.53
CA GLU A 43 19.55 17.79 20.78
C GLU A 43 19.01 16.36 20.94
N LEU A 44 18.02 15.96 20.13
CA LEU A 44 17.40 14.65 20.21
C LEU A 44 17.98 13.74 19.13
N ASN A 45 18.70 12.70 19.57
CA ASN A 45 19.06 11.56 18.74
C ASN A 45 17.86 11.13 17.87
N LEU A 46 17.94 11.38 16.56
CA LEU A 46 16.96 10.89 15.60
C LEU A 46 16.91 9.37 15.73
N VAL A 47 15.84 8.84 16.31
CA VAL A 47 15.68 7.39 16.37
C VAL A 47 15.31 6.92 14.97
N GLN A 48 16.35 6.61 14.20
CA GLN A 48 16.24 6.04 12.88
C GLN A 48 15.47 4.72 13.00
N LEU A 49 14.51 4.49 12.12
CA LEU A 49 13.88 3.20 11.97
C LEU A 49 14.69 2.38 10.96
N VAL A 50 14.91 1.09 11.20
CA VAL A 50 15.83 0.28 10.37
C VAL A 50 15.12 -0.93 9.77
N THR A 51 14.37 -1.66 10.60
CA THR A 51 13.64 -2.85 10.16
C THR A 51 12.15 -2.56 10.17
N HIS A 52 11.47 -2.88 9.09
CA HIS A 52 10.04 -2.65 8.90
C HIS A 52 9.36 -3.98 8.56
N GLU A 53 8.58 -4.51 9.51
CA GLU A 53 7.65 -5.59 9.23
C GLU A 53 6.35 -5.00 8.67
N ILE A 54 5.97 -5.44 7.49
CA ILE A 54 4.75 -5.01 6.79
C ILE A 54 3.83 -6.21 6.67
N PHE A 55 2.61 -6.06 7.18
CA PHE A 55 1.52 -7.00 6.98
C PHE A 55 0.44 -6.35 6.10
N ASP A 56 -0.02 -7.06 5.07
CA ASP A 56 -1.12 -6.62 4.20
C ASP A 56 -2.31 -7.57 4.32
N SER A 57 -3.49 -7.02 4.63
CA SER A 57 -4.67 -7.83 4.88
C SER A 57 -5.34 -8.36 3.60
N ALA A 58 -5.11 -7.72 2.44
CA ALA A 58 -5.74 -8.16 1.19
C ALA A 58 -5.04 -9.41 0.62
N SER A 59 -3.71 -9.47 0.69
CA SER A 59 -2.95 -10.66 0.33
C SER A 59 -2.78 -11.66 1.48
N GLY A 60 -2.90 -11.20 2.73
CA GLY A 60 -2.53 -11.97 3.93
C GLY A 60 -1.02 -12.12 4.12
N GLY A 61 -0.20 -11.45 3.29
CA GLY A 61 1.24 -11.60 3.26
C GLY A 61 1.98 -10.76 4.30
N ARG A 62 3.22 -11.17 4.60
CA ARG A 62 4.17 -10.42 5.42
C ARG A 62 5.50 -10.25 4.70
N ALA A 63 6.13 -9.09 4.87
CA ALA A 63 7.46 -8.79 4.36
C ALA A 63 8.27 -8.04 5.42
N PHE A 64 9.58 -8.31 5.46
CA PHE A 64 10.53 -7.63 6.32
C PHE A 64 11.46 -6.80 5.46
N VAL A 65 11.35 -5.49 5.55
CA VAL A 65 12.19 -4.54 4.80
C VAL A 65 13.28 -4.01 5.72
N GLN A 66 14.53 -4.09 5.28
CA GLN A 66 15.67 -3.45 5.95
C GLN A 66 16.03 -2.19 5.18
N ALA A 67 15.57 -1.05 5.67
CA ALA A 67 15.79 0.25 5.03
C ALA A 67 15.78 1.35 6.10
N PRO A 68 16.90 2.04 6.34
CA PRO A 68 16.94 3.12 7.32
C PRO A 68 16.02 4.28 6.92
N ILE A 69 15.22 4.78 7.87
CA ILE A 69 14.39 5.99 7.74
C ILE A 69 14.73 6.93 8.91
N ALA A 70 15.44 8.03 8.64
CA ALA A 70 15.72 9.06 9.64
C ALA A 70 14.44 9.83 10.01
N GLY A 71 14.45 10.57 11.13
CA GLY A 71 13.28 11.37 11.51
C GLY A 71 13.01 12.47 10.48
N GLY A 72 11.75 12.61 10.09
CA GLY A 72 11.29 13.47 8.99
C GLY A 72 11.29 12.79 7.61
N GLU A 73 11.96 11.64 7.45
CA GLU A 73 12.02 10.93 6.17
C GLU A 73 10.85 9.95 5.97
N SER A 74 10.71 9.49 4.73
CA SER A 74 9.72 8.51 4.32
C SER A 74 10.30 7.43 3.41
N LEU A 75 9.79 6.21 3.55
CA LEU A 75 10.07 5.08 2.66
C LEU A 75 8.80 4.70 1.91
N THR A 76 8.90 4.62 0.59
CA THR A 76 7.84 4.12 -0.28
C THR A 76 8.09 2.65 -0.61
N VAL A 77 7.14 1.79 -0.25
CA VAL A 77 7.19 0.35 -0.48
C VAL A 77 6.13 -0.02 -1.51
N THR A 78 6.59 -0.51 -2.64
CA THR A 78 5.78 -1.06 -3.74
C THR A 78 6.18 -2.52 -3.98
N ASN A 79 5.40 -3.25 -4.76
CA ASN A 79 5.77 -4.61 -5.15
C ASN A 79 7.11 -4.63 -5.94
N SER A 80 7.35 -3.66 -6.82
CA SER A 80 8.63 -3.53 -7.53
C SER A 80 9.81 -3.30 -6.57
N PHE A 81 9.64 -2.47 -5.53
CA PHE A 81 10.65 -2.27 -4.48
C PHE A 81 10.93 -3.59 -3.75
N LEU A 82 9.88 -4.33 -3.37
CA LEU A 82 10.04 -5.64 -2.74
C LEU A 82 10.78 -6.61 -3.67
N ALA A 83 10.48 -6.61 -4.96
CA ALA A 83 11.09 -7.51 -5.93
C ALA A 83 12.59 -7.20 -6.13
N ALA A 84 12.92 -5.91 -6.25
CA ALA A 84 14.31 -5.45 -6.38
C ALA A 84 15.16 -5.82 -5.16
N ASN A 85 14.54 -6.01 -3.99
CA ASN A 85 15.21 -6.44 -2.76
C ASN A 85 15.06 -7.96 -2.49
N GLY A 86 14.51 -8.74 -3.42
CA GLY A 86 14.32 -10.19 -3.25
C GLY A 86 13.29 -10.57 -2.18
N LEU A 87 12.35 -9.67 -1.88
CA LEU A 87 11.35 -9.82 -0.84
C LEU A 87 10.00 -10.34 -1.40
N PRO A 88 9.17 -10.99 -0.56
CA PRO A 88 7.84 -11.46 -0.95
C PRO A 88 6.95 -10.32 -1.48
N GLN A 89 6.26 -10.58 -2.58
CA GLN A 89 5.30 -9.66 -3.20
C GLN A 89 3.97 -9.71 -2.45
N ILE A 90 3.76 -8.82 -1.49
CA ILE A 90 2.57 -8.84 -0.61
C ILE A 90 1.55 -7.74 -0.91
N LEU A 91 1.83 -6.83 -1.84
CA LEU A 91 1.00 -5.67 -2.13
C LEU A 91 0.20 -5.85 -3.43
N GLY A 92 -0.39 -7.03 -3.60
CA GLY A 92 -1.07 -7.50 -4.82
C GLY A 92 -0.25 -8.51 -5.63
N PRO A 93 -0.73 -8.98 -6.79
CA PRO A 93 -1.97 -8.59 -7.46
C PRO A 93 -3.23 -9.13 -6.78
N ILE A 94 -4.26 -8.30 -6.61
CA ILE A 94 -5.59 -8.72 -6.14
C ILE A 94 -6.59 -8.57 -7.28
N SER A 95 -7.32 -9.64 -7.61
CA SER A 95 -8.36 -9.62 -8.65
C SER A 95 -9.76 -9.59 -8.05
N TYR A 96 -10.55 -8.58 -8.41
CA TYR A 96 -11.94 -8.45 -7.95
C TYR A 96 -12.91 -9.01 -8.98
N LYS A 97 -13.52 -10.16 -8.69
CA LYS A 97 -14.41 -10.88 -9.62
C LYS A 97 -15.89 -10.48 -9.53
N GLN A 98 -16.24 -9.67 -8.54
CA GLN A 98 -17.60 -9.18 -8.34
C GLN A 98 -17.59 -7.70 -7.97
N ALA A 99 -18.71 -7.03 -8.22
CA ALA A 99 -18.93 -5.66 -7.77
C ALA A 99 -19.06 -5.61 -6.24
N GLY A 100 -18.65 -4.49 -5.65
CA GLY A 100 -18.70 -4.27 -4.21
C GLY A 100 -17.62 -3.31 -3.72
N THR A 101 -17.68 -2.97 -2.43
CA THR A 101 -16.64 -2.17 -1.77
C THR A 101 -15.73 -3.10 -0.97
N PHE A 102 -14.43 -3.04 -1.24
CA PHE A 102 -13.43 -3.89 -0.62
C PHE A 102 -12.44 -3.04 0.14
N SER A 103 -12.36 -3.23 1.46
CA SER A 103 -11.37 -2.57 2.31
C SER A 103 -10.12 -3.45 2.47
N SER A 104 -8.97 -2.80 2.57
CA SER A 104 -7.70 -3.43 2.89
C SER A 104 -6.92 -2.57 3.88
N GLN A 105 -6.19 -3.23 4.78
CA GLN A 105 -5.36 -2.61 5.79
C GLN A 105 -3.91 -3.08 5.63
N SER A 106 -2.99 -2.13 5.77
CA SER A 106 -1.58 -2.44 5.99
C SER A 106 -1.17 -2.03 7.39
N VAL A 107 -0.46 -2.92 8.08
CA VAL A 107 0.11 -2.67 9.40
C VAL A 107 1.62 -2.73 9.27
N VAL A 108 2.31 -1.68 9.74
CA VAL A 108 3.76 -1.60 9.71
C VAL A 108 4.29 -1.49 11.13
N THR A 109 5.16 -2.41 11.49
CA THR A 109 5.95 -2.35 12.73
C THR A 109 7.39 -2.03 12.39
N SER A 110 7.88 -0.89 12.85
CA SER A 110 9.24 -0.42 12.60
C SER A 110 10.08 -0.50 13.87
N THR A 111 11.31 -0.99 13.76
CA THR A 111 12.22 -1.18 14.90
C THR A 111 13.61 -0.63 14.63
N ASN A 112 14.28 -0.26 15.72
CA ASN A 112 15.72 -0.07 15.79
C ASN A 112 16.23 -0.84 17.00
N ALA A 113 16.79 -2.02 16.76
CA ALA A 113 17.24 -2.92 17.82
C ALA A 113 18.40 -2.33 18.63
N THR A 114 19.30 -1.57 17.99
CA THR A 114 20.46 -0.94 18.64
C THR A 114 20.05 0.01 19.76
N PHE A 115 18.93 0.72 19.59
CA PHE A 115 18.39 1.65 20.59
C PHE A 115 17.15 1.13 21.32
N GLY A 116 16.77 -0.13 21.11
CA GLY A 116 15.58 -0.74 21.73
C GLY A 116 14.25 -0.08 21.32
N PHE A 117 14.22 0.64 20.19
CA PHE A 117 13.04 1.38 19.77
C PHE A 117 12.11 0.53 18.92
N LYS A 118 10.80 0.66 19.16
CA LYS A 118 9.74 0.01 18.39
C LYS A 118 8.54 0.95 18.28
N THR A 119 8.00 1.06 17.07
CA THR A 119 6.79 1.82 16.78
C THR A 119 5.95 1.07 15.76
N SER A 120 4.64 1.24 15.81
CA SER A 120 3.73 0.69 14.82
C SER A 120 2.78 1.76 14.30
N GLY A 121 2.33 1.57 13.08
CA GLY A 121 1.26 2.34 12.47
C GLY A 121 0.45 1.47 11.52
N SER A 122 -0.74 1.92 11.17
CA SER A 122 -1.60 1.24 10.22
C SER A 122 -2.32 2.24 9.33
N ALA A 123 -2.68 1.78 8.14
CA ALA A 123 -3.47 2.56 7.20
C ALA A 123 -4.46 1.64 6.49
N THR A 124 -5.66 2.16 6.26
CA THR A 124 -6.75 1.45 5.57
C THR A 124 -7.10 2.21 4.30
N THR A 125 -7.41 1.47 3.24
CA THR A 125 -7.95 2.03 2.00
C THR A 125 -9.07 1.14 1.45
N SER A 126 -9.97 1.68 0.64
CA SER A 126 -11.14 0.95 0.10
C SER A 126 -11.35 1.24 -1.38
N ILE A 127 -11.59 0.18 -2.17
CA ILE A 127 -11.91 0.27 -3.59
C ILE A 127 -13.35 -0.16 -3.83
N VAL A 128 -14.05 0.61 -4.66
CA VAL A 128 -15.42 0.38 -5.11
C VAL A 128 -15.36 -0.23 -6.50
N VAL A 129 -15.70 -1.50 -6.62
CA VAL A 129 -15.74 -2.20 -7.90
C VAL A 129 -17.17 -2.16 -8.44
N SER A 130 -17.35 -1.61 -9.63
CA SER A 130 -18.64 -1.55 -10.32
C SER A 130 -18.73 -2.57 -11.46
N VAL A 131 -19.96 -3.01 -11.77
CA VAL A 131 -20.22 -3.78 -12.99
C VAL A 131 -19.95 -2.87 -14.19
N PRO A 132 -19.32 -3.36 -15.29
CA PRO A 132 -19.32 -2.62 -16.54
C PRO A 132 -20.76 -2.29 -16.95
N PRO A 133 -21.06 -1.08 -17.46
CA PRO A 133 -22.36 -0.84 -18.05
C PRO A 133 -22.58 -1.86 -19.18
N GLU A 134 -23.72 -2.56 -19.18
CA GLU A 134 -24.12 -3.34 -20.34
C GLU A 134 -24.19 -2.39 -21.54
N ASP A 135 -23.55 -2.78 -22.66
CA ASP A 135 -23.68 -2.06 -23.92
C ASP A 135 -25.18 -1.98 -24.24
N THR A 136 -25.75 -0.79 -24.08
CA THR A 136 -27.14 -0.56 -24.43
C THR A 136 -27.21 -0.69 -25.95
N ALA A 137 -27.77 -1.78 -26.45
CA ALA A 137 -27.93 -2.00 -27.88
C ALA A 137 -28.59 -0.75 -28.50
N THR A 138 -27.91 -0.13 -29.46
CA THR A 138 -28.51 0.96 -30.24
C THR A 138 -29.75 0.40 -30.92
N PRO A 139 -30.95 1.00 -30.74
CA PRO A 139 -32.14 0.49 -31.40
C PRO A 139 -31.93 0.55 -32.91
N THR A 140 -31.86 -0.61 -33.55
CA THR A 140 -31.90 -0.72 -35.01
C THR A 140 -33.27 -0.26 -35.46
N ASN A 141 -33.37 0.96 -36.00
CA ASN A 141 -34.54 1.38 -36.76
C ASN A 141 -34.57 0.53 -38.04
N THR A 142 -35.47 -0.45 -38.09
CA THR A 142 -35.77 -1.19 -39.32
C THR A 142 -36.77 -0.35 -40.14
N PRO A 143 -36.44 0.04 -41.39
CA PRO A 143 -37.37 0.73 -42.29
C PRO A 143 -38.45 -0.19 -42.86
#